data_AF-A0A8S9UF38-F1
#
_entry.id   AF-A0A8S9UF38-F1
#
_cell.length_a   1.000
_cell.length_b   1.000
_cell.length_c   1.000
_cell.angle_alpha   90.00
_cell.angle_beta   90.00
_cell.angle_gamma   90.00
#
_symmetry.space_group_name_H-M   'P 1'
#
loop_
_entity.id
_entity.type
_entity.pdbx_description
1 polymer ?
#
loop_
_entity_poly.entity_id
_entity_poly.type
_entity_poly.pdbx_seq_one_letter_code
_entity_poly.pdbx_strand_id
1 'polypeptide(L)'
;MKVEDGHEDASAMVSTSAGETALSEMNAAFASCLSLVCPPVQYPPHCRFNPVRDAADTAEIEARLEEFFLHAKQLEQLFLNDMADTLSSMRLESGADAEIMGGTQQQSELELEILNLEAELAEKNDLIEKYTDVVRGWEGKFKRLDHRMSPDRE
;
A
#
# COMPACT_ATOMS: atom_id res chain seq x y z
N MET A 1 13.31 44.80 1.15
CA MET A 1 12.68 43.74 0.35
C MET A 1 13.60 42.54 0.46
N LYS A 2 13.29 41.64 1.39
CA LYS A 2 14.12 40.48 1.73
C LYS A 2 13.54 39.30 0.96
N VAL A 3 14.39 38.64 0.17
CA VAL A 3 14.07 37.55 -0.74
C VAL A 3 14.20 36.27 0.06
N GLU A 4 13.10 35.61 0.38
CA GLU A 4 13.07 34.23 0.85
C GLU A 4 11.85 33.61 0.16
N ASP A 5 12.09 32.67 -0.74
CA ASP A 5 11.23 31.53 -1.13
C ASP A 5 11.88 30.85 -2.34
N GLY A 6 12.52 29.71 -2.09
CA GLY A 6 13.22 28.92 -3.10
C GLY A 6 13.59 27.51 -2.64
N HIS A 7 12.89 26.98 -1.63
CA HIS A 7 13.25 25.68 -1.03
C HIS A 7 12.29 24.54 -1.40
N GLU A 8 11.07 24.83 -1.84
CA GLU A 8 10.05 23.80 -2.14
C GLU A 8 10.23 23.21 -3.56
N ASP A 9 10.59 24.03 -4.56
CA ASP A 9 10.81 23.58 -5.94
C ASP A 9 12.04 22.66 -6.11
N ALA A 10 13.05 22.81 -5.26
CA ALA A 10 14.28 22.04 -5.37
C ALA A 10 14.09 20.57 -4.95
N SER A 11 13.22 20.28 -3.99
CA SER A 11 13.02 18.93 -3.47
C SER A 11 12.25 18.05 -4.46
N ALA A 12 11.18 18.61 -5.07
CA ALA A 12 10.40 17.92 -6.10
C ALA A 12 11.17 17.74 -7.41
N MET A 13 12.00 18.72 -7.81
CA MET A 13 12.91 18.55 -8.97
C MET A 13 14.00 17.49 -8.72
N VAL A 14 14.46 17.33 -7.48
CA VAL A 14 15.46 16.32 -7.13
C VAL A 14 14.86 14.92 -7.05
N SER A 15 13.64 14.75 -6.52
CA SER A 15 12.95 13.45 -6.48
C SER A 15 12.55 12.96 -7.87
N THR A 16 12.06 13.85 -8.74
CA THR A 16 11.79 13.54 -10.15
C THR A 16 13.06 13.17 -10.93
N SER A 17 14.15 13.94 -10.76
CA SER A 17 15.45 13.64 -11.37
C SER A 17 16.05 12.31 -10.88
N ALA A 18 15.92 11.99 -9.59
CA ALA A 18 16.40 10.73 -9.02
C ALA A 18 15.57 9.54 -9.52
N GLY A 19 14.25 9.70 -9.63
CA GLY A 19 13.34 8.68 -10.18
C GLY A 19 13.62 8.37 -11.65
N GLU A 20 13.85 9.40 -12.48
CA GLU A 20 14.23 9.23 -13.88
C GLU A 20 15.57 8.50 -14.04
N THR A 21 16.55 8.82 -13.18
CA THR A 21 17.86 8.17 -13.17
C THR A 21 17.73 6.69 -12.79
N ALA A 22 17.01 6.38 -11.71
CA ALA A 22 16.77 5.01 -11.27
C ALA A 22 16.00 4.17 -12.31
N LEU A 23 15.02 4.77 -12.99
CA LEU A 23 14.31 4.13 -14.11
C LEU A 23 15.24 3.83 -15.28
N SER A 24 16.11 4.78 -15.63
CA SER A 24 17.08 4.61 -16.71
C SER A 24 18.08 3.49 -16.40
N GLU A 25 18.59 3.43 -15.16
CA GLU A 25 19.50 2.38 -14.69
C GLU A 25 18.83 1.00 -14.67
N MET A 26 17.60 0.91 -14.14
CA MET A 26 16.81 -0.33 -14.17
C MET A 26 16.59 -0.83 -15.60
N ASN A 27 16.25 0.06 -16.53
CA ASN A 27 16.07 -0.29 -17.94
C ASN A 27 17.39 -0.74 -18.61
N ALA A 28 18.52 -0.11 -18.26
CA ALA A 28 19.83 -0.51 -18.75
C ALA A 28 20.22 -1.92 -18.24
N ALA A 29 19.98 -2.22 -16.96
CA ALA A 29 20.21 -3.54 -16.38
C ALA A 29 19.33 -4.61 -17.05
N PHE A 30 18.05 -4.28 -17.33
CA PHE A 30 17.15 -5.19 -18.04
C PHE A 30 17.57 -5.44 -19.50
N ALA A 31 17.95 -4.39 -20.23
CA ALA A 31 18.47 -4.51 -21.58
C ALA A 31 19.76 -5.35 -21.62
N SER A 32 20.62 -5.20 -20.62
CA SER A 32 21.82 -6.03 -20.44
C SER A 32 21.45 -7.51 -20.27
N CYS A 33 20.44 -7.84 -19.44
CA CYS A 33 19.93 -9.21 -19.31
C CYS A 33 19.43 -9.77 -20.65
N LEU A 34 18.63 -8.98 -21.38
CA LEU A 34 18.06 -9.40 -22.66
C LEU A 34 19.11 -9.59 -23.75
N SER A 35 20.21 -8.83 -23.74
CA SER A 35 21.28 -8.99 -24.73
C SER A 35 21.94 -10.38 -24.68
N LEU A 36 21.96 -11.00 -23.49
CA LEU A 36 22.50 -12.34 -23.27
C LEU A 36 21.55 -13.43 -23.77
N VAL A 37 20.24 -13.27 -23.53
CA VAL A 37 19.20 -14.27 -23.86
C VAL A 37 18.71 -14.13 -25.30
N CYS A 38 18.75 -12.92 -25.86
CA CYS A 38 18.24 -12.58 -27.17
C CYS A 38 19.32 -11.87 -28.01
N PRO A 39 20.34 -12.60 -28.50
CA PRO A 39 21.38 -12.00 -29.32
C PRO A 39 20.79 -11.43 -30.63
N PRO A 40 21.37 -10.35 -31.17
CA PRO A 40 20.90 -9.72 -32.40
C PRO A 40 20.84 -10.74 -33.56
N VAL A 41 19.73 -10.72 -34.30
CA VAL A 41 19.51 -11.62 -35.44
C VAL A 41 20.44 -11.22 -36.59
N GLN A 42 21.46 -12.03 -36.87
CA GLN A 42 22.27 -11.91 -38.09
C GLN A 42 21.62 -12.70 -39.23
N TYR A 43 21.65 -12.15 -40.44
CA TYR A 43 21.12 -12.79 -41.66
C TYR A 43 22.28 -13.16 -42.60
N PRO A 44 22.32 -14.39 -43.16
CA PRO A 44 21.36 -15.50 -42.99
C PRO A 44 21.42 -16.09 -41.57
N PRO A 45 20.31 -16.55 -41.00
CA PRO A 45 20.30 -17.08 -39.64
C PRO A 45 21.17 -18.34 -39.55
N HIS A 46 22.34 -18.23 -38.91
CA HIS A 46 23.10 -19.39 -38.47
C HIS A 46 22.23 -20.17 -37.47
N CYS A 47 22.21 -21.51 -37.57
CA CYS A 47 21.43 -22.39 -36.69
C CYS A 47 21.46 -21.86 -35.24
N ARG A 48 20.30 -21.40 -34.76
CA ARG A 48 20.15 -20.82 -33.43
C ARG A 48 20.34 -21.92 -32.40
N PHE A 49 21.57 -22.15 -31.99
CA PHE A 49 21.82 -22.83 -30.74
C PHE A 49 21.18 -22.04 -29.60
N ASN A 50 20.66 -22.73 -28.59
CA ASN A 50 20.15 -22.10 -27.37
C ASN A 50 21.23 -21.14 -26.83
N PRO A 51 20.94 -19.84 -26.60
CA PRO A 51 21.92 -18.90 -26.08
C PRO A 51 22.31 -19.21 -24.63
N VAL A 52 21.43 -19.87 -23.87
CA VAL A 52 21.73 -20.41 -22.53
C VAL A 52 22.11 -21.88 -22.70
N ARG A 53 23.39 -22.20 -22.53
CA ARG A 53 23.94 -23.53 -22.82
C ARG A 53 24.42 -24.27 -21.58
N ASP A 54 24.83 -23.54 -20.54
CA ASP A 54 25.39 -24.16 -19.34
C ASP A 54 24.99 -23.43 -18.04
N ALA A 55 25.43 -24.00 -16.92
CA ALA A 55 25.16 -23.48 -15.58
C ALA A 55 25.83 -22.12 -15.31
N ALA A 56 26.87 -21.77 -16.07
CA ALA A 56 27.56 -20.49 -15.95
C ALA A 56 26.73 -19.38 -16.59
N ASP A 57 26.10 -19.65 -17.74
CA ASP A 57 25.17 -18.72 -18.39
C ASP A 57 23.97 -18.41 -17.48
N THR A 58 23.43 -19.41 -16.79
CA THR A 58 22.34 -19.18 -15.82
C THR A 58 22.78 -18.38 -14.60
N ALA A 59 23.98 -18.63 -14.06
CA ALA A 59 24.51 -17.86 -12.94
C ALA A 59 24.78 -16.40 -13.34
N GLU A 60 25.21 -16.16 -14.57
CA GLU A 60 25.39 -14.80 -15.10
C GLU A 60 24.05 -14.08 -15.29
N ILE A 61 23.00 -14.77 -15.77
CA ILE A 61 21.64 -14.22 -15.84
C ILE A 61 21.13 -13.85 -14.45
N GLU A 62 21.31 -14.73 -13.46
CA GLU A 62 20.92 -14.49 -12.07
C GLU A 62 21.63 -13.24 -11.51
N ALA A 63 22.94 -13.12 -11.69
CA ALA A 63 23.71 -11.96 -11.25
C ALA A 63 23.22 -10.64 -11.90
N ARG A 64 22.91 -10.65 -13.20
CA ARG A 64 22.37 -9.45 -13.88
C ARG A 64 20.94 -9.13 -13.45
N LEU A 65 20.14 -10.14 -13.10
CA LEU A 65 18.79 -9.94 -12.54
C LEU A 65 18.84 -9.36 -11.12
N GLU A 66 19.82 -9.75 -10.30
CA GLU A 66 20.04 -9.14 -8.97
C GLU A 66 20.26 -7.62 -9.07
N GLU A 67 21.06 -7.17 -10.05
CA GLU A 67 21.28 -5.75 -10.33
C GLU A 67 19.97 -5.06 -10.77
N PHE A 68 19.20 -5.68 -11.67
CA PHE A 68 17.87 -5.17 -12.05
C PHE A 68 16.94 -5.00 -10.83
N PHE A 69 16.87 -6.01 -9.96
CA PHE A 69 16.01 -5.97 -8.77
C PHE A 69 16.50 -4.96 -7.73
N LEU A 70 17.80 -4.70 -7.64
CA LEU A 70 18.35 -3.65 -6.80
C LEU A 70 17.81 -2.27 -7.24
N HIS A 71 17.88 -1.96 -8.54
CA HIS A 71 17.36 -0.70 -9.08
C HIS A 71 15.84 -0.61 -8.95
N ALA A 72 15.11 -1.71 -9.17
CA ALA A 72 13.67 -1.76 -8.93
C ALA A 72 13.31 -1.45 -7.48
N LYS A 73 14.09 -1.95 -6.51
CA LYS A 73 13.87 -1.68 -5.09
C LYS A 73 14.17 -0.23 -4.72
N GLN A 74 15.20 0.38 -5.30
CA GLN A 74 15.50 1.79 -5.12
C GLN A 74 14.35 2.67 -5.63
N LEU A 75 13.79 2.33 -6.78
CA LEU A 75 12.65 3.03 -7.35
C LEU A 75 11.39 2.92 -6.47
N GLU A 76 11.10 1.73 -5.94
CA GLU A 76 9.99 1.51 -5.00
C GLU A 76 10.15 2.37 -3.74
N GLN A 77 11.36 2.44 -3.18
CA GLN A 77 11.64 3.28 -2.01
C GLN A 77 11.47 4.77 -2.30
N LEU A 78 11.89 5.24 -3.48
CA LEU A 78 11.68 6.62 -3.90
C LEU A 78 10.19 6.96 -3.95
N PHE A 79 9.35 6.11 -4.53
CA PHE A 79 7.90 6.34 -4.57
C PHE A 79 7.24 6.28 -3.18
N LEU A 80 7.67 5.37 -2.30
CA LEU A 80 7.14 5.30 -0.94
C LEU A 80 7.51 6.55 -0.12
N ASN A 81 8.73 7.04 -0.29
CA ASN A 81 9.18 8.27 0.37
C ASN A 81 8.44 9.50 -0.19
N ASP A 82 8.29 9.60 -1.51
CA ASP A 82 7.58 10.71 -2.15
C ASP A 82 6.10 10.76 -1.75
N MET A 83 5.44 9.59 -1.61
CA MET A 83 4.09 9.53 -1.05
C MET A 83 4.04 9.93 0.43
N ALA A 84 5.01 9.51 1.24
CA ALA A 84 5.08 9.88 2.64
C ALA A 84 5.32 11.38 2.82
N ASP A 85 6.21 11.96 2.00
CA ASP A 85 6.51 13.38 1.96
C ASP A 85 5.29 14.17 1.43
N THR A 86 4.60 13.69 0.40
CA THR A 86 3.34 14.31 -0.06
C THR A 86 2.27 14.30 1.02
N LEU A 87 2.08 13.19 1.74
CA LEU A 87 1.13 13.12 2.86
C LEU A 87 1.55 14.02 4.02
N SER A 88 2.85 14.14 4.27
CA SER A 88 3.39 15.00 5.32
C SER A 88 3.34 16.48 4.94
N SER A 89 3.52 16.82 3.66
CA SER A 89 3.36 18.16 3.09
C SER A 89 1.90 18.55 3.00
N MET A 90 0.98 17.67 2.61
CA MET A 90 -0.47 17.93 2.71
C MET A 90 -0.90 18.20 4.17
N ARG A 91 -0.22 17.57 5.13
CA ARG A 91 -0.42 17.83 6.57
C ARG A 91 0.19 19.17 7.03
N LEU A 92 1.19 19.70 6.34
CA LEU A 92 1.89 20.95 6.68
C LEU A 92 1.38 22.18 5.89
N GLU A 93 1.00 21.99 4.62
CA GLU A 93 0.41 22.97 3.69
C GLU A 93 -1.07 23.28 3.98
N SER A 94 -1.68 22.56 4.93
CA SER A 94 -2.90 22.97 5.63
C SER A 94 -2.71 24.25 6.50
N GLY A 95 -1.80 25.14 6.09
CA GLY A 95 -1.47 26.43 6.70
C GLY A 95 -1.43 27.63 5.73
N ALA A 96 -1.74 27.50 4.43
CA ALA A 96 -1.92 28.61 3.49
C ALA A 96 -3.32 28.72 2.82
N ASP A 97 -4.26 29.29 3.58
CA ASP A 97 -5.35 30.24 3.28
C ASP A 97 -6.26 30.25 2.03
N ALA A 98 -6.25 29.29 1.08
CA ALA A 98 -7.26 29.34 -0.02
C ALA A 98 -7.93 28.02 -0.42
N GLU A 99 -7.26 26.87 -0.31
CA GLU A 99 -7.91 25.54 -0.47
C GLU A 99 -8.21 24.86 0.87
N ILE A 100 -7.78 25.48 1.98
CA ILE A 100 -8.00 25.04 3.36
C ILE A 100 -9.49 24.92 3.71
N MET A 101 -10.36 25.75 3.15
CA MET A 101 -11.79 25.62 3.46
C MET A 101 -12.39 24.32 2.92
N GLY A 102 -11.94 23.80 1.78
CA GLY A 102 -12.49 22.55 1.24
C GLY A 102 -11.96 21.30 1.97
N GLY A 103 -10.64 21.23 2.16
CA GLY A 103 -9.99 20.08 2.80
C GLY A 103 -10.22 20.01 4.30
N THR A 104 -10.15 21.14 5.02
CA THR A 104 -10.40 21.18 6.47
C THR A 104 -11.88 20.98 6.78
N GLN A 105 -12.78 21.43 5.89
CA GLN A 105 -14.21 21.19 6.06
C GLN A 105 -14.55 19.73 5.76
N GLN A 106 -13.99 19.13 4.71
CA GLN A 106 -14.13 17.67 4.48
C GLN A 106 -13.54 16.86 5.63
N GLN A 107 -12.37 17.25 6.15
CA GLN A 107 -11.77 16.60 7.31
C GLN A 107 -12.63 16.77 8.56
N SER A 108 -13.16 17.96 8.81
CA SER A 108 -14.06 18.23 9.93
C SER A 108 -15.39 17.48 9.79
N GLU A 109 -15.90 17.32 8.57
CA GLU A 109 -17.10 16.52 8.26
C GLU A 109 -16.84 15.03 8.52
N LEU A 110 -15.69 14.52 8.10
CA LEU A 110 -15.26 13.15 8.37
C LEU A 110 -15.03 12.90 9.87
N GLU A 111 -14.39 13.83 10.59
CA GLU A 111 -14.19 13.72 12.05
C GLU A 111 -15.54 13.73 12.80
N LEU A 112 -16.49 14.54 12.36
CA LEU A 112 -17.85 14.55 12.92
C LEU A 112 -18.60 13.25 12.62
N GLU A 113 -18.48 12.73 11.40
CA GLU A 113 -19.08 11.45 11.01
C GLU A 113 -18.49 10.30 11.82
N ILE A 114 -17.17 10.28 12.05
CA ILE A 114 -16.51 9.30 12.92
C ILE A 114 -17.09 9.36 14.33
N LEU A 115 -17.19 10.55 14.94
CA LEU A 115 -17.79 10.69 16.28
C LEU A 115 -19.25 10.21 16.32
N ASN A 116 -20.02 10.47 15.26
CA ASN A 116 -21.40 9.99 15.17
C ASN A 116 -21.48 8.46 15.04
N LEU A 117 -20.62 7.87 14.21
CA LEU A 117 -20.53 6.41 14.06
C LEU A 117 -20.08 5.74 15.35
N GLU A 118 -19.13 6.33 16.08
CA GLU A 118 -18.69 5.83 17.39
C GLU A 118 -19.83 5.86 18.43
N ALA A 119 -20.62 6.93 18.45
CA ALA A 119 -21.78 7.05 19.32
C ALA A 119 -22.87 6.02 18.97
N GLU A 120 -23.19 5.83 17.69
CA GLU A 120 -24.14 4.80 17.25
C GLU A 120 -23.63 3.40 17.62
N LEU A 121 -22.34 3.10 17.39
CA LEU A 121 -21.75 1.81 17.73
C LEU A 121 -21.87 1.52 19.24
N ALA A 122 -21.62 2.51 20.10
CA ALA A 122 -21.83 2.40 21.54
C ALA A 122 -23.29 2.08 21.90
N GLU A 123 -24.25 2.79 21.32
CA GLU A 123 -25.69 2.53 21.54
C GLU A 123 -26.09 1.11 21.08
N LYS A 124 -25.57 0.66 19.93
CA LYS A 124 -25.85 -0.69 19.42
C LYS A 124 -25.25 -1.76 20.32
N ASN A 125 -24.05 -1.55 20.85
CA ASN A 125 -23.45 -2.46 21.81
C ASN A 125 -24.28 -2.56 23.10
N ASP A 126 -24.72 -1.44 23.66
CA ASP A 126 -25.63 -1.42 24.82
C ASP A 126 -26.93 -2.19 24.55
N LEU A 127 -27.46 -2.06 23.33
CA LEU A 127 -28.67 -2.78 22.92
C LEU A 127 -28.42 -4.29 22.79
N ILE A 128 -27.26 -4.69 22.25
CA ILE A 128 -26.84 -6.10 22.19
C ILE A 128 -26.72 -6.68 23.59
N GLU A 129 -26.14 -5.97 24.55
CA GLU A 129 -26.05 -6.44 25.94
C GLU A 129 -27.43 -6.66 26.56
N LYS A 130 -28.34 -5.69 26.40
CA LYS A 130 -29.73 -5.80 26.86
C LYS A 130 -30.45 -7.01 26.25
N TYR A 131 -30.32 -7.21 24.93
CA TYR A 131 -30.93 -8.37 24.28
C TYR A 131 -30.27 -9.68 24.68
N THR A 132 -28.96 -9.68 24.92
CA THR A 132 -28.23 -10.86 25.42
C THR A 132 -28.78 -11.31 26.77
N ASP A 133 -29.06 -10.37 27.69
CA ASP A 133 -29.67 -10.70 28.98
C ASP A 133 -31.10 -11.21 28.85
N VAL A 134 -31.89 -10.64 27.93
CA VAL A 134 -33.23 -11.15 27.61
C VAL A 134 -33.14 -12.60 27.12
N VAL A 135 -32.28 -12.87 26.13
CA VAL A 135 -32.06 -14.22 25.58
C VAL A 135 -31.64 -15.18 26.68
N ARG A 136 -30.67 -14.82 27.52
CA ARG A 136 -30.24 -15.63 28.67
C ARG A 136 -31.40 -15.92 29.64
N GLY A 137 -32.26 -14.93 29.86
CA GLY A 137 -33.48 -15.08 30.67
C GLY A 137 -34.47 -16.08 30.05
N TRP A 138 -34.65 -16.05 28.72
CA TRP A 138 -35.47 -17.01 27.99
C TRP A 138 -34.88 -18.41 28.00
N GLU A 139 -33.57 -18.57 27.80
CA GLU A 139 -32.87 -19.84 27.91
C GLU A 139 -33.08 -20.48 29.29
N GLY A 140 -33.00 -19.69 30.37
CA GLY A 140 -33.27 -20.17 31.72
C GLY A 140 -34.72 -20.61 31.93
N LYS A 141 -35.69 -19.88 31.36
CA LYS A 141 -37.11 -20.27 31.39
C LYS A 141 -37.34 -21.55 30.60
N PHE A 142 -36.74 -21.67 29.41
CA PHE A 142 -36.83 -22.85 28.56
C PHE A 142 -36.23 -24.07 29.25
N LYS A 143 -35.05 -23.94 29.86
CA LYS A 143 -34.45 -25.01 30.68
C LYS A 143 -35.39 -25.48 31.79
N ARG A 144 -35.97 -24.56 32.57
CA ARG A 144 -36.94 -24.94 33.63
C ARG A 144 -38.19 -25.62 33.09
N LEU A 145 -38.68 -25.17 31.93
CA LEU A 145 -39.81 -25.81 31.27
C LEU A 145 -39.44 -27.24 30.83
N ASP A 146 -38.27 -27.41 30.20
CA ASP A 146 -37.76 -28.70 29.74
C ASP A 146 -37.61 -29.71 30.89
N HIS A 147 -37.07 -29.29 32.03
CA HIS A 147 -36.98 -30.13 33.24
C HIS A 147 -38.36 -30.54 33.78
N ARG A 148 -39.38 -29.67 33.65
CA ARG A 148 -40.75 -29.99 34.08
C ARG A 148 -41.50 -30.87 33.08
N MET A 149 -41.17 -30.78 31.80
CA MET A 149 -41.78 -31.56 30.73
C MET A 149 -41.13 -32.94 30.58
N SER A 150 -39.92 -33.12 31.11
CA SER A 150 -39.19 -34.39 31.13
C SER A 150 -38.87 -34.87 32.56
N PRO A 151 -39.86 -35.08 33.45
CA PRO A 151 -39.60 -35.52 34.82
C PRO A 151 -39.10 -36.98 34.92
N ASP A 152 -39.24 -37.80 33.88
CA ASP A 152 -38.93 -39.25 33.87
C ASP A 152 -37.62 -39.59 33.11
N ARG A 153 -36.52 -38.88 33.37
CA ARG A 153 -35.18 -39.27 32.91
C ARG A 153 -34.22 -39.44 34.10
N GLU A 154 -34.59 -40.37 34.99
CA GLU A 154 -33.64 -41.14 35.80
C GLU A 154 -33.58 -42.57 35.27
#